data_AF-A0A9P8FA75-F1
#
_entry.id   AF-A0A9P8FA75-F1
#
_cell.length_a   1.000
_cell.length_b   1.000
_cell.length_c   1.000
_cell.angle_alpha   90.00
_cell.angle_beta   90.00
_cell.angle_gamma   90.00
#
_symmetry.space_group_name_H-M   'P 1'
#
loop_
_entity.id
_entity.type
_entity.pdbx_description
1 polymer ?
#
loop_
_entity_poly.entity_id
_entity_poly.type
_entity_poly.pdbx_seq_one_letter_code
_entity_poly.pdbx_strand_id
1 'polypeptide(L)'
;GRPHYYSTKKEEYAHIKFDLETDLRSLFSWNTKQIFVYVTATFPSKSPLSPPSEAIIWDAIIPAPSEPWHENTYIHPQKNRKQPSRRQNTAAANYKAYPEGTSPGILKLSNQKPKYQITTPWSKIGGAENCTLQFKYNVQPWVGALYWSSPRPFGMWEGLQGAMSDVFQMPFVKNSAQASKSKEDLKTETGGERNRGSPA
;
A
#
# COMPACT_ATOMS: atom_id res chain seq x y z
N GLY A 1 -22.66 24.98 20.64
CA GLY A 1 -21.34 25.51 20.24
C GLY A 1 -20.61 24.46 19.45
N ARG A 2 -19.98 24.84 18.33
CA ARG A 2 -19.08 23.93 17.59
C ARG A 2 -17.68 24.51 17.68
N PRO A 3 -16.79 23.96 18.51
CA PRO A 3 -15.40 24.37 18.51
C PRO A 3 -14.82 24.08 17.13
N HIS A 4 -14.28 25.12 16.50
CA HIS A 4 -13.49 25.02 15.27
C HIS A 4 -12.19 24.26 15.59
N TYR A 5 -12.22 22.93 15.50
CA TYR A 5 -11.03 22.07 15.58
C TYR A 5 -10.27 22.04 14.25
N TYR A 6 -10.06 23.21 13.64
CA TYR A 6 -9.09 23.34 12.57
C TYR A 6 -7.95 24.18 13.11
N SER A 7 -6.79 23.56 13.25
CA SER A 7 -5.54 24.26 13.50
C SER A 7 -5.39 25.37 12.46
N THR A 8 -5.08 26.60 12.88
CA THR A 8 -4.77 27.70 11.94
C THR A 8 -3.47 27.48 11.19
N LYS A 9 -2.72 26.42 11.52
CA LYS A 9 -1.49 26.03 10.86
C LYS A 9 -1.81 25.52 9.46
N LYS A 10 -1.07 26.02 8.46
CA LYS A 10 -1.10 25.46 7.11
C LYS A 10 -0.43 24.08 7.14
N GLU A 11 -1.19 23.05 6.79
CA GLU A 11 -0.69 21.69 6.66
C GLU A 11 -0.46 21.34 5.19
N GLU A 12 0.61 20.60 4.93
CA GLU A 12 0.90 20.04 3.62
C GLU A 12 0.47 18.58 3.58
N TYR A 13 -0.32 18.22 2.56
CA TYR A 13 -0.79 16.85 2.34
C TYR A 13 -0.02 16.21 1.19
N ALA A 14 0.50 14.99 1.40
CA ALA A 14 1.14 14.22 0.34
C ALA A 14 0.16 13.22 -0.29
N HIS A 15 0.19 13.16 -1.63
CA HIS A 15 -0.51 12.17 -2.43
C HIS A 15 0.49 11.26 -3.12
N ILE A 16 0.85 10.16 -2.44
CA ILE A 16 1.80 9.19 -2.98
C ILE A 16 1.05 8.20 -3.86
N LYS A 17 1.43 8.11 -5.14
CA LYS A 17 1.01 7.02 -6.01
C LYS A 17 2.13 6.00 -6.09
N PHE A 18 1.76 4.73 -6.17
CA PHE A 18 2.74 3.66 -6.19
C PHE A 18 2.30 2.51 -7.10
N ASP A 19 3.29 1.74 -7.52
CA ASP A 19 3.13 0.46 -8.18
C ASP A 19 3.50 -0.62 -7.16
N LEU A 20 2.77 -1.74 -7.16
CA LEU A 20 3.05 -2.87 -6.27
C LEU A 20 2.68 -4.16 -6.98
N GLU A 21 3.67 -5.02 -7.17
CA GLU A 21 3.49 -6.39 -7.62
C GLU A 21 4.04 -7.31 -6.53
N THR A 22 3.22 -8.21 -6.01
CA THR A 22 3.67 -9.19 -5.02
C THR A 22 2.90 -10.49 -5.16
N ASP A 23 3.59 -11.59 -4.84
CA ASP A 23 3.06 -12.94 -4.86
C ASP A 23 2.98 -13.51 -3.43
N LEU A 24 1.77 -13.50 -2.88
CA LEU A 24 1.44 -14.01 -1.56
C LEU A 24 0.75 -15.39 -1.63
N ARG A 25 0.81 -16.07 -2.77
CA ARG A 25 0.17 -17.40 -2.93
C ARG A 25 0.66 -18.40 -1.89
N SER A 26 1.93 -18.32 -1.50
CA SER A 26 2.53 -19.19 -0.47
C SER A 26 1.90 -19.04 0.92
N LEU A 27 1.27 -17.88 1.21
CA LEU A 27 0.62 -17.61 2.49
C LEU A 27 -0.80 -18.19 2.55
N PHE A 28 -1.36 -18.62 1.41
CA PHE A 28 -2.67 -19.28 1.37
C PHE A 28 -2.52 -20.78 1.60
N SER A 29 -3.07 -21.22 2.73
CA SER A 29 -3.23 -22.63 3.09
C SER A 29 -4.70 -22.92 3.41
N TRP A 30 -5.02 -24.18 3.76
CA TRP A 30 -6.35 -24.54 4.26
C TRP A 30 -6.77 -23.71 5.49
N ASN A 31 -5.80 -23.26 6.30
CA ASN A 31 -6.06 -22.49 7.51
C ASN A 31 -6.08 -20.99 7.25
N THR A 32 -5.82 -20.49 6.05
CA THR A 32 -5.79 -19.04 5.79
C THR A 32 -7.21 -18.54 5.53
N LYS A 33 -7.73 -17.67 6.40
CA LYS A 33 -9.04 -17.04 6.22
C LYS A 33 -8.92 -15.83 5.29
N GLN A 34 -8.04 -14.90 5.65
CA GLN A 34 -7.80 -13.70 4.87
C GLN A 34 -6.42 -13.11 5.19
N ILE A 35 -5.89 -12.36 4.22
CA ILE A 35 -4.64 -11.61 4.37
C ILE A 35 -4.97 -10.13 4.32
N PHE A 36 -4.62 -9.40 5.37
CA PHE A 36 -4.72 -7.95 5.40
C PHE A 36 -3.41 -7.35 4.93
N VAL A 37 -3.40 -6.72 3.76
CA VAL A 37 -2.22 -6.10 3.17
C VAL A 37 -2.30 -4.59 3.32
N TYR A 38 -1.17 -3.93 3.56
CA TYR A 38 -1.11 -2.49 3.69
C TYR A 38 0.26 -1.95 3.31
N VAL A 39 0.26 -0.74 2.77
CA VAL A 39 1.47 0.00 2.40
C VAL A 39 1.64 1.17 3.34
N THR A 40 2.82 1.29 3.90
CA THR A 40 3.18 2.36 4.82
C THR A 40 4.24 3.25 4.21
N ALA A 41 4.10 4.55 4.43
CA ALA A 41 5.10 5.54 4.10
C ALA A 41 5.87 5.88 5.38
N THR A 42 7.20 5.73 5.30
CA THR A 42 8.12 6.03 6.40
C THR A 42 8.87 7.32 6.10
N PHE A 43 8.85 8.23 7.06
CA PHE A 43 9.46 9.57 7.00
C PHE A 43 10.57 9.68 8.04
N PRO A 44 11.74 10.23 7.67
CA PRO A 44 12.76 10.50 8.67
C PRO A 44 12.27 11.56 9.65
N SER A 45 12.68 11.43 10.91
CA SER A 45 12.46 12.47 11.89
C SER A 45 13.39 13.65 11.66
N LYS A 46 12.95 14.86 12.03
CA LYS A 46 13.80 16.06 12.05
C LYS A 46 14.84 16.02 13.16
N SER A 47 14.61 15.21 14.20
CA SER A 47 15.55 15.05 15.31
C SER A 47 16.27 13.71 15.18
N PRO A 48 17.61 13.67 15.28
CA PRO A 48 18.37 12.42 15.23
C PRO A 48 18.08 11.49 16.42
N LEU A 49 17.50 12.02 17.50
CA LEU A 49 17.13 11.25 18.70
C LEU A 49 15.73 10.62 18.61
N SER A 50 14.95 10.94 17.58
CA SER A 50 13.57 10.48 17.46
C SER A 50 13.43 9.43 16.34
N PRO A 51 12.63 8.38 16.56
CA PRO A 51 12.41 7.38 15.53
C PRO A 51 11.71 7.99 14.31
N PRO A 52 11.87 7.37 13.12
CA PRO A 52 11.13 7.77 11.93
C PRO A 52 9.62 7.63 12.15
N SER A 53 8.85 8.49 11.50
CA SER A 53 7.38 8.43 11.53
C SER A 53 6.87 7.53 10.44
N GLU A 54 5.87 6.70 10.75
CA GLU A 54 5.28 5.76 9.80
C GLU A 54 3.76 6.01 9.68
N ALA A 55 3.23 6.01 8.47
CA ALA A 55 1.80 6.20 8.21
C ALA A 55 1.29 5.26 7.12
N ILE A 56 0.10 4.68 7.29
CA ILE A 56 -0.53 3.82 6.28
C ILE A 56 -1.14 4.70 5.18
N ILE A 57 -0.80 4.43 3.93
CA ILE A 57 -1.32 5.18 2.76
C ILE A 57 -2.37 4.37 1.99
N TRP A 58 -2.35 3.05 2.12
CA TRP A 58 -3.23 2.14 1.41
C TRP A 58 -3.32 0.80 2.14
N ASP A 59 -4.48 0.16 2.05
CA ASP A 59 -4.76 -1.15 2.62
C ASP A 59 -5.72 -1.94 1.71
N ALA A 60 -5.72 -3.27 1.82
CA ALA A 60 -6.75 -4.12 1.26
C ALA A 60 -6.80 -5.47 1.97
N ILE A 61 -7.90 -6.19 1.76
CA ILE A 61 -8.10 -7.56 2.22
C ILE A 61 -8.04 -8.49 1.02
N ILE A 62 -7.22 -9.53 1.10
CA ILE A 62 -7.14 -10.62 0.13
C ILE A 62 -7.83 -11.83 0.80
N PRO A 63 -9.13 -12.06 0.55
CA PRO A 63 -9.89 -13.13 1.21
C PRO A 63 -9.53 -14.52 0.67
N ALA A 64 -9.75 -15.57 1.44
CA ALA A 64 -9.78 -16.92 0.90
C ALA A 64 -10.97 -17.09 -0.07
N PRO A 65 -10.92 -18.05 -1.02
CA PRO A 65 -12.02 -18.29 -1.96
C PRO A 65 -13.38 -18.57 -1.32
N SER A 66 -13.40 -19.07 -0.08
CA SER A 66 -14.61 -19.37 0.69
C SER A 66 -15.14 -18.20 1.51
N GLU A 67 -14.37 -17.12 1.68
CA GLU A 67 -14.77 -15.99 2.52
C GLU A 67 -15.71 -15.06 1.73
N PRO A 68 -16.81 -14.57 2.36
CA PRO A 68 -17.67 -13.58 1.73
C PRO A 68 -16.93 -12.27 1.39
N TRP A 69 -17.51 -11.53 0.47
CA TRP A 69 -17.00 -10.21 0.09
C TRP A 69 -17.05 -9.22 1.25
N HIS A 70 -15.98 -8.42 1.37
CA HIS A 70 -15.87 -7.29 2.30
C HIS A 70 -15.57 -5.99 1.54
N GLU A 71 -15.93 -4.82 2.07
CA GLU A 71 -15.72 -3.52 1.40
C GLU A 71 -14.24 -3.27 1.02
N ASN A 72 -13.32 -3.59 1.93
CA ASN A 72 -11.89 -3.49 1.71
C ASN A 72 -11.28 -4.61 0.85
N THR A 73 -12.09 -5.48 0.24
CA THR A 73 -11.59 -6.59 -0.60
C THR A 73 -10.82 -6.05 -1.80
N TYR A 74 -9.59 -6.54 -1.97
CA TYR A 74 -8.82 -6.30 -3.17
C TYR A 74 -9.53 -6.95 -4.35
N ILE A 75 -9.70 -6.18 -5.43
CA ILE A 75 -10.28 -6.69 -6.67
C ILE A 75 -9.22 -6.63 -7.75
N HIS A 76 -8.92 -7.78 -8.34
CA HIS A 76 -7.93 -7.88 -9.40
C HIS A 76 -8.33 -7.00 -10.60
N PRO A 77 -7.35 -6.30 -11.22
CA PRO A 77 -7.61 -5.56 -12.45
C PRO A 77 -8.04 -6.53 -13.55
N GLN A 78 -9.22 -6.29 -14.15
CA GLN A 78 -9.72 -7.05 -15.29
C GLN A 78 -9.72 -6.16 -16.53
N LYS A 79 -9.16 -6.65 -17.65
CA LYS A 79 -9.04 -5.89 -18.91
C LYS A 79 -10.37 -5.31 -19.42
N ASN A 80 -11.50 -5.95 -19.14
CA ASN A 80 -12.81 -5.58 -19.69
C ASN A 80 -13.91 -5.41 -18.60
N ARG A 81 -13.57 -4.93 -17.40
CA ARG A 81 -14.57 -4.79 -16.32
C ARG A 81 -15.58 -3.69 -16.66
N LYS A 82 -16.81 -4.08 -16.97
CA LYS A 82 -17.94 -3.14 -17.03
C LYS A 82 -18.16 -2.58 -15.62
N GLN A 83 -18.10 -1.26 -15.46
CA GLN A 83 -18.46 -0.61 -14.20
C GLN A 83 -19.91 -0.96 -13.88
N PRO A 84 -20.22 -1.56 -12.71
CA PRO A 84 -21.57 -1.94 -12.40
C PRO A 84 -22.45 -0.69 -12.32
N SER A 85 -23.62 -0.76 -12.96
CA SER A 85 -24.60 0.32 -12.85
C SER A 85 -25.03 0.44 -11.38
N ARG A 86 -25.17 1.67 -10.89
CA ARG A 86 -25.50 2.04 -9.49
C ARG A 86 -26.75 1.35 -8.89
N ARG A 87 -27.52 0.62 -9.71
CA ARG A 87 -28.77 -0.07 -9.34
C ARG A 87 -28.63 -1.57 -9.06
N GLN A 88 -27.47 -2.18 -9.29
CA GLN A 88 -27.23 -3.62 -9.04
C GLN A 88 -26.24 -3.84 -7.88
N ASN A 89 -26.51 -3.23 -6.73
CA ASN A 89 -25.76 -3.49 -5.49
C ASN A 89 -26.45 -4.59 -4.68
N THR A 90 -26.45 -5.83 -5.16
CA THR A 90 -26.59 -7.00 -4.30
C THR A 90 -25.18 -7.52 -4.01
N ALA A 91 -24.61 -7.00 -2.91
CA ALA A 91 -23.20 -6.94 -2.57
C ALA A 91 -22.47 -8.28 -2.31
N ALA A 92 -23.04 -9.44 -2.65
CA ALA A 92 -22.42 -10.74 -2.40
C ALA A 92 -22.27 -11.62 -3.65
N ALA A 93 -23.17 -11.52 -4.63
CA ALA A 93 -23.22 -12.49 -5.74
C ALA A 93 -22.36 -12.14 -6.96
N ASN A 94 -22.05 -10.84 -7.17
CA ASN A 94 -21.37 -10.37 -8.38
C ASN A 94 -19.88 -10.06 -8.20
N TYR A 95 -19.39 -9.98 -6.96
CA TYR A 95 -17.99 -9.65 -6.69
C TYR A 95 -17.23 -10.90 -6.23
N LYS A 96 -16.90 -11.77 -7.19
CA LYS A 96 -15.81 -12.72 -6.97
C LYS A 96 -14.52 -11.92 -6.82
N ALA A 97 -13.88 -11.97 -5.65
CA ALA A 97 -12.59 -11.31 -5.41
C ALA A 97 -11.55 -11.71 -6.48
N TYR A 98 -11.64 -12.97 -6.91
CA TYR A 98 -10.82 -13.58 -7.94
C TYR A 98 -11.69 -13.96 -9.15
N PRO A 99 -11.58 -13.22 -10.27
CA PRO A 99 -12.12 -13.63 -11.56
C PRO A 99 -11.64 -15.01 -12.01
N GLU A 100 -12.38 -15.65 -12.92
CA GLU A 100 -11.99 -16.94 -13.50
C GLU A 100 -10.59 -16.88 -14.12
N GLY A 101 -9.72 -17.81 -13.72
CA GLY A 101 -8.30 -17.86 -14.12
C GLY A 101 -7.35 -17.05 -13.24
N THR A 102 -7.82 -16.39 -12.17
CA THR A 102 -6.94 -15.74 -11.17
C THR A 102 -6.93 -16.52 -9.86
N SER A 103 -5.77 -16.59 -9.22
CA SER A 103 -5.58 -17.22 -7.90
C SER A 103 -5.52 -16.17 -6.79
N PRO A 104 -5.96 -16.49 -5.56
CA PRO A 104 -5.72 -15.64 -4.40
C PRO A 104 -4.24 -15.39 -4.19
N GLY A 105 -3.90 -14.20 -3.70
CA GLY A 105 -2.53 -13.84 -3.31
C GLY A 105 -1.67 -13.13 -4.35
N ILE A 106 -2.12 -12.99 -5.61
CA ILE A 106 -1.38 -12.16 -6.58
C ILE A 106 -1.87 -10.72 -6.49
N LEU A 107 -1.07 -9.80 -5.96
CA LEU A 107 -1.41 -8.39 -5.91
C LEU A 107 -0.71 -7.66 -7.06
N LYS A 108 -1.48 -7.02 -7.95
CA LYS A 108 -0.94 -6.17 -9.02
C LYS A 108 -1.62 -4.81 -8.99
N LEU A 109 -0.87 -3.79 -8.62
CA LEU A 109 -1.28 -2.40 -8.52
C LEU A 109 -0.38 -1.57 -9.42
N SER A 110 -1.00 -0.75 -10.26
CA SER A 110 -0.31 0.17 -11.17
C SER A 110 -0.92 1.56 -11.03
N ASN A 111 -0.09 2.56 -10.76
CA ASN A 111 -0.43 3.94 -10.52
C ASN A 111 -1.53 4.07 -9.46
N GLN A 112 -1.44 3.24 -8.42
CA GLN A 112 -2.48 3.12 -7.41
C GLN A 112 -2.52 4.41 -6.59
N LYS A 113 -3.72 4.99 -6.51
CA LYS A 113 -3.96 6.15 -5.66
C LYS A 113 -3.98 5.73 -4.19
N PRO A 114 -3.47 6.57 -3.28
CA PRO A 114 -3.53 6.27 -1.86
C PRO A 114 -5.00 6.35 -1.41
N LYS A 115 -5.37 5.51 -0.45
CA LYS A 115 -6.66 5.61 0.23
C LYS A 115 -6.65 6.75 1.25
N TYR A 116 -5.52 6.92 1.93
CA TYR A 116 -5.34 7.90 2.98
C TYR A 116 -4.34 8.97 2.55
N GLN A 117 -4.72 10.23 2.78
CA GLN A 117 -3.81 11.35 2.66
C GLN A 117 -3.02 11.46 3.95
N ILE A 118 -1.73 11.72 3.84
CA ILE A 118 -0.84 11.82 4.99
C ILE A 118 -0.33 13.24 5.13
N THR A 119 -0.18 13.65 6.38
CA THR A 119 0.49 14.87 6.81
C THR A 119 1.55 14.49 7.83
N THR A 120 2.51 15.38 8.05
CA THR A 120 3.51 15.18 9.08
C THR A 120 3.18 15.96 10.34
N PRO A 121 3.62 15.51 11.54
CA PRO A 121 3.45 16.26 12.78
C PRO A 121 4.07 17.67 12.72
N TRP A 122 5.03 17.89 11.82
CA TRP A 122 5.72 19.17 11.62
C TRP A 122 5.04 20.07 10.56
N SER A 123 3.87 19.67 10.05
CA SER A 123 3.04 20.37 9.05
C SER A 123 3.70 20.65 7.70
N LYS A 124 4.91 20.16 7.47
CA LYS A 124 5.67 20.28 6.21
C LYS A 124 6.12 18.90 5.76
N ILE A 125 5.85 18.55 4.52
CA ILE A 125 6.20 17.27 3.90
C ILE A 125 6.92 17.47 2.55
N GLY A 126 6.71 18.61 1.88
CA GLY A 126 7.38 18.91 0.63
C GLY A 126 8.89 19.00 0.82
N GLY A 127 9.65 18.31 -0.05
CA GLY A 127 11.11 18.26 0.03
C GLY A 127 11.65 17.30 1.09
N ALA A 128 10.82 16.52 1.79
CA ALA A 128 11.29 15.50 2.71
C ALA A 128 12.16 14.48 1.98
N GLU A 129 13.43 14.41 2.35
CA GLU A 129 14.38 13.42 1.86
C GLU A 129 14.20 12.10 2.63
N ASN A 130 14.85 11.04 2.17
CA ASN A 130 14.90 9.75 2.86
C ASN A 130 13.53 9.08 3.12
N CYS A 131 12.53 9.34 2.27
CA CYS A 131 11.23 8.69 2.38
C CYS A 131 11.28 7.29 1.78
N THR A 132 10.59 6.33 2.38
CA THR A 132 10.47 4.96 1.87
C THR A 132 9.04 4.48 1.96
N LEU A 133 8.63 3.63 1.02
CA LEU A 133 7.40 2.86 1.09
C LEU A 133 7.72 1.45 1.54
N GLN A 134 6.92 0.92 2.45
CA GLN A 134 7.03 -0.45 2.91
C GLN A 134 5.71 -1.18 2.73
N PHE A 135 5.77 -2.32 2.05
CA PHE A 135 4.69 -3.28 1.97
C PHE A 135 4.72 -4.19 3.22
N LYS A 136 3.56 -4.31 3.86
CA LYS A 136 3.35 -5.14 5.05
C LYS A 136 2.06 -5.94 4.92
N TYR A 137 1.99 -7.06 5.63
CA TYR A 137 0.77 -7.85 5.68
C TYR A 137 0.54 -8.52 7.04
N ASN A 138 -0.72 -8.78 7.35
CA ASN A 138 -1.21 -9.68 8.38
C ASN A 138 -1.80 -10.91 7.71
N VAL A 139 -1.57 -12.09 8.26
CA VAL A 139 -2.35 -13.27 7.91
C VAL A 139 -3.22 -13.67 9.07
N GLN A 140 -4.51 -13.81 8.78
CA GLN A 140 -5.52 -14.22 9.73
C GLN A 140 -5.91 -15.66 9.43
N PRO A 141 -5.56 -16.61 10.32
CA PRO A 141 -5.98 -17.98 10.14
C PRO A 141 -7.44 -18.19 10.58
N TRP A 142 -8.05 -19.31 10.16
CA TRP A 142 -9.32 -19.79 10.69
C TRP A 142 -9.16 -20.21 12.16
N VAL A 143 -8.06 -20.88 12.48
CA VAL A 143 -7.72 -21.32 13.82
C VAL A 143 -6.27 -20.98 14.13
N GLY A 144 -6.04 -20.20 15.18
CA GLY A 144 -4.70 -19.88 15.68
C GLY A 144 -4.40 -18.38 15.79
N ALA A 145 -3.13 -18.07 16.01
CA ALA A 145 -2.66 -16.71 16.19
C ALA A 145 -2.50 -15.97 14.84
N LEU A 146 -2.72 -14.65 14.87
CA LEU A 146 -2.37 -13.76 13.77
C LEU A 146 -0.85 -13.72 13.58
N TYR A 147 -0.38 -13.71 12.34
CA TYR A 147 1.04 -13.55 12.05
C TYR A 147 1.30 -12.39 11.08
N TRP A 148 2.38 -11.67 11.34
CA TRP A 148 2.73 -10.45 10.63
C TRP A 148 3.96 -10.62 9.75
N SER A 149 4.01 -9.89 8.64
CA SER A 149 5.21 -9.75 7.84
C SER A 149 6.34 -9.17 8.68
N SER A 150 7.46 -9.89 8.78
CA SER A 150 8.68 -9.38 9.39
C SER A 150 9.67 -9.00 8.29
N PRO A 151 10.26 -7.79 8.31
CA PRO A 151 11.34 -7.42 7.39
C PRO A 151 12.63 -8.20 7.68
N ARG A 152 12.76 -8.78 8.88
CA ARG A 152 13.90 -9.63 9.24
C ARG A 152 13.48 -11.10 9.23
N PRO A 153 14.32 -12.00 8.69
CA PRO A 153 14.08 -13.42 8.82
C PRO A 153 14.03 -13.80 10.31
N PHE A 154 13.08 -14.64 10.68
CA PHE A 154 12.95 -15.15 12.06
C PHE A 154 12.99 -16.67 12.03
N GLY A 155 14.06 -17.27 12.57
CA GLY A 155 14.27 -18.72 12.47
C GLY A 155 14.36 -19.18 11.02
N MET A 156 13.55 -20.17 10.63
CA MET A 156 13.48 -20.73 9.27
C MET A 156 12.59 -19.93 8.31
N TRP A 157 12.01 -18.80 8.76
CA TRP A 157 11.15 -17.97 7.94
C TRP A 157 11.97 -16.92 7.20
N GLU A 158 11.99 -16.99 5.87
CA GLU A 158 12.57 -15.93 5.03
C GLU A 158 11.79 -14.63 5.25
N GLY A 159 12.53 -13.54 5.47
CA GLY A 159 11.93 -12.21 5.55
C GLY A 159 11.36 -11.81 4.19
N LEU A 160 10.35 -10.94 4.18
CA LEU A 160 9.73 -10.48 2.93
C LEU A 160 10.78 -9.73 2.08
N GLN A 161 11.27 -10.39 1.03
CA GLN A 161 12.24 -9.81 0.10
C GLN A 161 11.55 -8.76 -0.78
N GLY A 162 12.19 -7.62 -1.03
CA GLY A 162 11.61 -6.56 -1.87
C GLY A 162 10.44 -5.79 -1.24
N ALA A 163 10.20 -5.94 0.06
CA ALA A 163 9.11 -5.26 0.77
C ALA A 163 9.26 -3.73 0.85
N MET A 164 10.46 -3.20 0.63
CA MET A 164 10.79 -1.78 0.76
C MET A 164 11.08 -1.18 -0.61
N SER A 165 10.55 0.01 -0.87
CA SER A 165 10.94 0.80 -2.02
C SER A 165 12.36 1.35 -1.85
N ASP A 166 12.90 1.84 -2.96
CA ASP A 166 14.04 2.74 -2.90
C ASP A 166 13.69 4.02 -2.14
N VAL A 167 14.74 4.72 -1.75
CA VAL A 167 14.66 5.95 -0.99
C VAL A 167 14.37 7.10 -1.94
N PHE A 168 13.24 7.76 -1.77
CA PHE A 168 12.84 8.88 -2.62
C PHE A 168 12.69 10.19 -1.84
N GLN A 169 12.77 11.30 -2.56
CA GLN A 169 12.49 12.63 -2.05
C GLN A 169 11.08 13.07 -2.42
N MET A 170 10.35 13.65 -1.46
CA MET A 170 9.04 14.24 -1.72
C MET A 170 9.17 15.47 -2.61
N PRO A 171 8.29 15.64 -3.63
CA PRO A 171 8.30 16.84 -4.44
C PRO A 171 7.97 18.06 -3.59
N PHE A 172 8.57 19.20 -3.94
CA PHE A 172 8.29 20.45 -3.26
C PHE A 172 6.89 20.97 -3.60
N VAL A 173 6.28 21.68 -2.66
CA VAL A 173 4.97 22.32 -2.89
C VAL A 173 5.07 23.32 -4.04
N LYS A 174 4.10 23.27 -4.95
CA LYS A 174 3.97 24.20 -6.09
C LYS A 174 4.01 25.64 -5.56
N ASN A 175 4.92 26.45 -6.11
CA ASN A 175 5.28 27.83 -5.70
C ASN A 175 6.42 27.98 -4.68
N SER A 176 7.08 26.91 -4.27
CA SER A 176 8.38 27.02 -3.58
C SER A 176 9.52 27.23 -4.60
N ALA A 177 10.57 27.94 -4.21
CA ALA A 177 11.72 28.24 -5.08
C ALA A 177 12.44 26.98 -5.62
N GLN A 178 12.22 25.82 -5.00
CA GLN A 178 12.81 24.53 -5.36
C GLN A 178 11.89 23.66 -6.25
N ALA A 179 10.60 23.99 -6.40
CA ALA A 179 9.64 23.21 -7.20
C ALA A 179 9.89 23.28 -8.72
N SER A 180 10.64 24.27 -9.20
CA SER A 180 11.01 24.40 -10.62
C SER A 180 12.11 23.42 -11.04
N LYS A 181 12.92 22.90 -10.11
CA LYS A 181 13.98 21.89 -10.38
C LYS A 181 13.47 20.45 -10.33
N SER A 182 12.54 20.15 -9.42
CA SER A 182 12.08 18.77 -9.13
C SER A 182 11.09 18.18 -10.15
N LYS A 183 10.83 18.83 -11.27
CA LYS A 183 9.87 18.34 -12.29
C LYS A 183 10.48 17.23 -13.16
N GLU A 184 11.82 17.14 -13.19
CA GLU A 184 12.59 16.17 -13.97
C GLU A 184 12.86 14.85 -13.20
N ASP A 185 12.77 14.90 -11.87
CA ASP A 185 13.07 13.78 -10.94
C ASP A 185 11.84 12.95 -10.51
N LEU A 186 10.65 13.23 -11.05
CA LEU A 186 9.42 12.46 -10.76
C LEU A 186 9.37 11.13 -11.52
N LYS A 187 10.41 10.30 -11.40
CA LYS A 187 10.43 8.94 -11.97
C LYS A 187 9.90 7.93 -10.96
N THR A 188 9.17 6.93 -11.45
CA THR A 188 8.76 5.76 -10.67
C THR A 188 10.00 4.98 -10.28
N GLU A 189 10.36 4.96 -9.00
CA GLU A 189 11.44 4.12 -8.50
C GLU A 189 10.99 2.65 -8.48
N THR A 190 11.81 1.78 -9.06
CA THR A 190 11.52 0.35 -9.22
C THR A 190 12.31 -0.40 -8.16
N GLY A 191 11.63 -0.97 -7.16
CA GLY A 191 12.28 -1.74 -6.09
C GLY A 191 13.14 -2.89 -6.64
N GLY A 192 14.17 -3.26 -5.87
CA GLY A 192 15.28 -4.15 -6.26
C GLY A 192 14.95 -5.61 -6.61
N GLU A 193 13.71 -5.95 -6.96
CA GLU A 193 13.31 -7.30 -7.35
C GLU A 193 13.60 -7.55 -8.83
N ARG A 194 14.89 -7.66 -9.17
CA ARG A 194 15.36 -7.98 -10.52
C ARG A 194 15.46 -9.50 -10.70
N ASN A 195 14.33 -10.19 -10.67
CA ASN A 195 14.23 -11.58 -11.15
C ASN A 195 12.93 -11.76 -11.96
N ARG A 196 12.94 -11.29 -13.21
CA ARG A 196 11.99 -11.76 -14.22
C ARG A 196 12.75 -12.61 -15.24
N GLY A 197 12.45 -13.91 -15.24
CA GLY A 197 12.56 -14.71 -16.44
C GLY A 197 11.74 -14.06 -17.55
N SER A 198 12.33 -13.89 -18.71
CA SER A 198 11.65 -13.32 -19.88
C SER A 198 10.65 -14.33 -20.43
N PRO A 199 9.39 -13.97 -20.72
CA PRO A 199 8.53 -14.81 -21.54
C PRO A 199 8.99 -14.74 -23.01
N ALA A 200 9.19 -15.91 -23.60
CA ALA A 200 9.35 -16.11 -25.04
C ALA A 200 8.02 -15.85 -25.80
#